data_AF-A0A1Y1S6S1-F1
#
_entry.id   AF-A0A1Y1S6S1-F1
#
_cell.length_a   1.000
_cell.length_b   1.000
_cell.length_c   1.000
_cell.angle_alpha   90.00
_cell.angle_beta   90.00
_cell.angle_gamma   90.00
#
_symmetry.space_group_name_H-M   'P 1'
#
loop_
_entity.id
_entity.type
_entity.pdbx_description
1 polymer ?
#
loop_
_entity_poly.entity_id
_entity_poly.type
_entity_poly.pdbx_seq_one_letter_code
_entity_poly.pdbx_strand_id
1 'polypeptide(L)'
;MTKKSTDFEDKKNNNRIGEEKRMTMLEIAIETNDEDYITEYTKNGDISELKELTKKEKIRLAKMVVKYMKEEYKTKAVILLNEIVRDVGAVDGVLRGLIDVQIDFNKLIYLKGKIDYLKHQAEIEHKNDVEPEAEFME
;
A
#
# COMPACT_ATOMS: atom_id res chain seq x y z
N MET A 1 81.63 10.15 -19.91
CA MET A 1 80.56 9.14 -19.72
C MET A 1 80.10 9.28 -18.27
N THR A 2 78.87 9.60 -17.89
CA THR A 2 77.60 9.84 -18.60
C THR A 2 76.70 10.58 -17.59
N LYS A 3 76.00 11.63 -18.04
CA LYS A 3 74.89 12.29 -17.31
C LYS A 3 73.65 11.38 -17.33
N LYS A 4 72.85 11.35 -16.25
CA LYS A 4 71.39 11.07 -16.22
C LYS A 4 70.84 11.71 -14.94
N SER A 5 70.15 12.85 -14.99
CA SER A 5 68.76 13.08 -15.45
C SER A 5 67.72 12.65 -14.41
N THR A 6 67.14 13.67 -13.78
CA THR A 6 65.72 13.85 -13.39
C THR A 6 64.80 12.65 -13.45
N ASP A 7 64.08 12.39 -12.37
CA ASP A 7 62.67 11.99 -12.44
C ASP A 7 61.86 12.77 -11.39
N PHE A 8 60.92 13.58 -11.93
CA PHE A 8 59.76 14.12 -11.27
C PHE A 8 58.86 12.95 -10.86
N GLU A 9 58.46 12.87 -9.59
CA GLU A 9 57.23 12.18 -9.22
C GLU A 9 56.21 13.20 -8.71
N ASP A 10 55.45 13.70 -9.68
CA ASP A 10 54.13 14.26 -9.50
C ASP A 10 53.26 13.29 -8.68
N LYS A 11 52.86 13.70 -7.47
CA LYS A 11 51.80 13.04 -6.71
C LYS A 11 50.46 13.25 -7.43
N LYS A 12 50.19 12.44 -8.44
CA LYS A 12 48.86 12.24 -9.00
C LYS A 12 48.05 11.26 -8.14
N ASN A 13 46.78 11.63 -7.98
CA ASN A 13 45.61 10.76 -7.81
C ASN A 13 45.34 10.16 -6.42
N ASN A 14 44.31 10.68 -5.76
CA ASN A 14 42.96 10.20 -6.08
C ASN A 14 41.88 11.09 -5.42
N ASN A 15 41.35 12.03 -6.19
CA ASN A 15 40.01 12.56 -5.96
C ASN A 15 39.02 11.40 -6.14
N ARG A 16 38.71 10.68 -5.07
CA ARG A 16 37.45 9.93 -4.97
C ARG A 16 36.36 10.93 -4.60
N ILE A 17 35.95 11.72 -5.58
CA ILE A 17 34.65 12.40 -5.51
C ILE A 17 33.64 11.26 -5.56
N GLY A 18 33.10 10.91 -4.40
CA GLY A 18 31.99 9.97 -4.33
C GLY A 18 30.85 10.56 -5.16
N GLU A 19 30.43 9.83 -6.19
CA GLU A 19 29.22 10.18 -6.93
C GLU A 19 28.06 10.10 -5.92
N GLU A 20 27.55 11.26 -5.50
CA GLU A 20 26.31 11.33 -4.74
C GLU A 20 25.21 10.69 -5.61
N LYS A 21 24.77 9.49 -5.21
CA LYS A 21 23.63 8.83 -5.84
C LYS A 21 22.44 9.76 -5.69
N ARG A 22 22.05 10.42 -6.78
CA ARG A 22 20.89 11.31 -6.79
C ARG A 22 19.66 10.47 -6.49
N MET A 23 18.90 10.87 -5.48
CA MET A 23 17.65 10.21 -5.14
C MET A 23 16.63 10.42 -6.26
N THR A 24 15.83 9.40 -6.54
CA THR A 24 14.69 9.49 -7.44
C THR A 24 13.54 10.27 -6.80
N MET A 25 12.61 10.77 -7.61
CA MET A 25 11.43 11.47 -7.08
C MET A 25 10.57 10.56 -6.20
N LEU A 26 10.50 9.26 -6.51
CA LEU A 26 9.83 8.27 -5.68
C LEU A 26 10.55 8.07 -4.34
N GLU A 27 11.89 7.98 -4.31
CA GLU A 27 12.67 7.90 -3.08
C GLU A 27 12.41 9.12 -2.19
N ILE A 28 12.43 10.32 -2.77
CA ILE A 28 12.16 11.58 -2.06
C ILE A 28 10.73 11.57 -1.49
N ALA A 29 9.73 11.22 -2.29
CA ALA A 29 8.33 11.18 -1.86
C ALA A 29 8.10 10.18 -0.71
N ILE A 30 8.77 9.02 -0.74
CA ILE A 30 8.74 8.04 0.34
C ILE A 30 9.41 8.60 1.60
N GLU A 31 10.54 9.30 1.47
CA GLU A 31 11.23 9.90 2.61
C GLU A 31 10.42 11.01 3.27
N THR A 32 9.79 11.88 2.49
CA THR A 32 9.00 13.03 2.95
C THR A 32 7.56 12.68 3.33
N ASN A 33 7.10 11.46 3.04
CA ASN A 33 5.70 11.05 3.11
C ASN A 33 4.75 11.93 2.28
N ASP A 34 5.15 12.26 1.04
CA ASP A 34 4.33 13.02 0.11
C ASP A 34 3.12 12.19 -0.37
N GLU A 35 1.96 12.36 0.27
CA GLU A 35 0.76 11.58 -0.04
C GLU A 35 0.17 11.90 -1.42
N ASP A 36 0.36 13.11 -1.93
CA ASP A 36 -0.15 13.51 -3.25
C ASP A 36 0.64 12.81 -4.36
N TYR A 37 1.97 12.82 -4.23
CA TYR A 37 2.84 12.12 -5.17
C TYR A 37 2.62 10.60 -5.12
N ILE A 38 2.53 10.00 -3.92
CA ILE A 38 2.30 8.55 -3.81
C ILE A 38 0.91 8.16 -4.33
N THR A 39 -0.09 9.03 -4.18
CA THR A 39 -1.40 8.82 -4.81
C THR A 39 -1.29 8.78 -6.34
N GLU A 40 -0.60 9.75 -6.94
CA GLU A 40 -0.43 9.80 -8.39
C GLU A 40 0.43 8.64 -8.92
N TYR A 41 1.51 8.31 -8.21
CA TYR A 41 2.34 7.15 -8.49
C TYR A 41 1.54 5.85 -8.39
N THR A 42 0.64 5.71 -7.41
CA THR A 42 -0.25 4.55 -7.31
C THR A 42 -1.21 4.46 -8.52
N LYS A 43 -1.59 5.60 -9.11
CA LYS A 43 -2.47 5.63 -10.27
C LYS A 43 -1.73 5.29 -11.56
N ASN A 44 -0.57 5.90 -11.80
CA ASN A 44 0.06 5.96 -13.12
C ASN A 44 1.59 5.75 -13.10
N GLY A 45 2.18 5.48 -11.94
CA GLY A 45 3.61 5.35 -11.75
C GLY A 45 4.21 4.13 -12.46
N ASP A 46 5.49 4.24 -12.80
CA ASP A 46 6.24 3.13 -13.41
C ASP A 46 6.74 2.16 -12.34
N ILE A 47 6.28 0.90 -12.44
CA ILE A 47 6.65 -0.21 -11.56
C ILE A 47 8.15 -0.51 -11.66
N SER A 48 8.81 -0.16 -12.77
CA SER A 48 10.25 -0.38 -12.95
C SER A 48 11.09 0.35 -11.89
N GLU A 49 10.63 1.52 -11.42
CA GLU A 49 11.26 2.33 -10.37
C GLU A 49 11.32 1.60 -9.02
N LEU A 50 10.45 0.62 -8.78
CA LEU A 50 10.51 -0.20 -7.57
C LEU A 50 11.86 -0.90 -7.43
N LYS A 51 12.50 -1.32 -8.53
CA LYS A 51 13.78 -2.04 -8.46
C LYS A 51 14.91 -1.20 -7.85
N GLU A 52 14.80 0.11 -7.98
CA GLU A 52 15.80 1.06 -7.50
C GLU A 52 15.68 1.31 -5.99
N LEU A 53 14.50 1.04 -5.42
CA LEU A 53 14.22 1.19 -4.00
C LEU A 53 14.89 0.10 -3.16
N THR A 54 15.38 0.51 -2.00
CA THR A 54 15.80 -0.41 -0.95
C THR A 54 14.60 -1.16 -0.35
N LYS A 55 14.86 -2.29 0.31
CA LYS A 55 13.83 -3.04 1.04
C LYS A 55 13.08 -2.18 2.08
N LYS A 56 13.77 -1.23 2.71
CA LYS A 56 13.18 -0.33 3.72
C LYS A 56 12.19 0.63 3.08
N GLU A 57 12.55 1.25 1.96
CA GLU A 57 11.68 2.16 1.21
C GLU A 57 10.47 1.43 0.65
N LYS A 58 10.64 0.21 0.12
CA LYS A 58 9.53 -0.63 -0.36
C LYS A 58 8.51 -0.94 0.73
N ILE A 59 8.97 -1.28 1.94
CA ILE A 59 8.07 -1.51 3.09
C ILE A 59 7.34 -0.21 3.46
N ARG A 60 8.02 0.93 3.41
CA ARG A 60 7.43 2.24 3.72
C ARG A 60 6.39 2.64 2.67
N LEU A 61 6.72 2.48 1.39
CA LEU A 61 5.80 2.66 0.27
C LEU A 61 4.58 1.77 0.42
N ALA A 62 4.76 0.47 0.71
CA ALA A 62 3.64 -0.45 0.90
C ALA A 62 2.66 0.07 1.97
N LYS A 63 3.17 0.52 3.13
CA LYS A 63 2.33 1.10 4.20
C LYS A 63 1.54 2.32 3.76
N MET A 64 2.14 3.20 2.97
CA MET A 64 1.46 4.37 2.40
C MET A 64 0.37 3.92 1.41
N VAL A 65 0.70 3.00 0.51
CA VAL A 65 -0.20 2.50 -0.53
C VAL A 65 -1.41 1.78 0.06
N VAL A 66 -1.26 1.09 1.20
CA VAL A 66 -2.42 0.40 1.80
C VAL A 66 -3.53 1.39 2.15
N LYS A 67 -3.24 2.62 2.57
CA LYS A 67 -4.26 3.63 2.91
C LYS A 67 -5.26 3.84 1.77
N TYR A 68 -4.77 3.80 0.53
CA TYR A 68 -5.57 4.03 -0.67
C TYR A 68 -6.43 2.83 -1.09
N MET A 69 -6.36 1.68 -0.39
CA MET A 69 -7.28 0.57 -0.63
C MET A 69 -8.73 0.87 -0.24
N LYS A 70 -8.98 1.94 0.52
CA LYS A 70 -10.31 2.41 0.90
C LYS A 70 -10.90 3.41 -0.10
N GLU A 71 -10.14 3.77 -1.14
CA GLU A 71 -10.47 4.82 -2.10
C GLU A 71 -10.77 4.24 -3.49
N GLU A 72 -11.17 5.11 -4.44
CA GLU A 72 -11.63 4.73 -5.79
C GLU A 72 -10.60 3.89 -6.59
N TYR A 73 -9.32 4.00 -6.24
CA TYR A 73 -8.19 3.35 -6.92
C TYR A 73 -7.70 2.07 -6.24
N LYS A 74 -8.54 1.42 -5.43
CA LYS A 74 -8.25 0.14 -4.74
C LYS A 74 -7.57 -0.90 -5.63
N THR A 75 -8.05 -1.11 -6.86
CA THR A 75 -7.48 -2.12 -7.77
C THR A 75 -6.03 -1.82 -8.12
N LYS A 76 -5.70 -0.55 -8.39
CA LYS A 76 -4.34 -0.12 -8.70
C LYS A 76 -3.41 -0.25 -7.48
N ALA A 77 -3.90 0.14 -6.30
CA ALA A 77 -3.18 -0.06 -5.05
C ALA A 77 -2.85 -1.54 -4.78
N VAL A 78 -3.80 -2.46 -5.04
CA VAL A 78 -3.57 -3.91 -4.89
C VAL A 78 -2.52 -4.43 -5.86
N ILE A 79 -2.53 -3.97 -7.12
CA ILE A 79 -1.53 -4.36 -8.13
C ILE A 79 -0.14 -3.89 -7.67
N LEU A 80 -0.01 -2.63 -7.26
CA LEU A 80 1.27 -2.08 -6.79
C LEU A 80 1.78 -2.82 -5.54
N LEU A 81 0.91 -3.13 -4.59
CA LEU A 81 1.27 -3.93 -3.41
C LEU A 81 1.75 -5.33 -3.79
N ASN A 82 1.11 -5.98 -4.77
CA ASN A 82 1.52 -7.30 -5.25
C ASN A 82 2.94 -7.24 -5.87
N GLU A 83 3.22 -6.22 -6.67
CA GLU A 83 4.56 -6.04 -7.26
C GLU A 83 5.62 -5.76 -6.18
N ILE A 84 5.30 -4.96 -5.16
CA ILE A 84 6.19 -4.76 -4.01
C ILE A 84 6.46 -6.08 -3.26
N VAL A 85 5.43 -6.91 -3.03
CA VAL A 85 5.59 -8.21 -2.37
C VAL A 85 6.46 -9.16 -3.20
N ARG A 86 6.24 -9.23 -4.51
CA ARG A 86 7.01 -10.07 -5.43
C ARG A 86 8.48 -9.70 -5.46
N ASP A 87 8.77 -8.40 -5.45
CA ASP A 87 10.14 -7.90 -5.55
C ASP A 87 10.91 -7.99 -4.22
N VAL A 88 10.26 -7.73 -3.06
CA VAL A 88 10.90 -7.82 -1.74
C VAL A 88 11.00 -9.26 -1.22
N GLY A 89 10.09 -10.13 -1.63
CA GLY A 89 9.91 -11.48 -1.06
C GLY A 89 9.47 -11.48 0.41
N ALA A 90 9.14 -10.32 1.00
CA ALA A 90 8.74 -10.19 2.39
C ALA A 90 7.23 -9.92 2.50
N VAL A 91 6.47 -11.00 2.50
CA VAL A 91 5.01 -11.03 2.59
C VAL A 91 4.52 -10.43 3.93
N ASP A 92 5.28 -10.59 5.01
CA ASP A 92 4.87 -10.23 6.38
C ASP A 92 4.67 -8.72 6.61
N GLY A 93 5.49 -7.87 5.99
CA GLY A 93 5.40 -6.41 6.17
C GLY A 93 4.17 -5.81 5.49
N VAL A 94 3.81 -6.36 4.34
CA VAL A 94 2.63 -5.97 3.57
C VAL A 94 1.35 -6.57 4.18
N LEU A 95 1.41 -7.82 4.67
CA LEU A 95 0.32 -8.44 5.42
C LEU A 95 -0.08 -7.64 6.66
N ARG A 96 0.88 -7.17 7.47
CA ARG A 96 0.56 -6.33 8.63
C ARG A 96 -0.13 -5.03 8.22
N GLY A 97 0.38 -4.35 7.19
CA GLY A 97 -0.28 -3.15 6.67
C GLY A 97 -1.69 -3.43 6.14
N LEU A 98 -1.89 -4.56 5.45
CA LEU A 98 -3.20 -5.01 4.98
C LEU A 98 -4.16 -5.36 6.11
N ILE A 99 -3.68 -5.96 7.20
CA ILE A 99 -4.46 -6.24 8.42
C ILE A 99 -4.87 -4.92 9.09
N ASP A 100 -3.97 -3.94 9.15
CA ASP A 100 -4.24 -2.63 9.75
C ASP A 100 -5.27 -1.81 8.94
N VAL A 101 -5.34 -2.02 7.61
CA VAL A 101 -6.29 -1.34 6.73
C VAL A 101 -7.55 -2.14 6.46
N GLN A 102 -7.53 -3.47 6.61
CA GLN A 102 -8.74 -4.29 6.55
C GLN A 102 -9.73 -3.69 7.55
N ILE A 103 -10.85 -3.22 6.99
CA ILE A 103 -12.05 -2.92 7.76
C ILE A 103 -12.25 -4.12 8.67
N ASP A 104 -12.19 -3.86 9.98
CA ASP A 104 -12.31 -4.86 11.03
C ASP A 104 -13.43 -5.83 10.64
N PHE A 105 -13.04 -7.03 10.21
CA PHE A 105 -13.96 -8.00 9.61
C PHE A 105 -15.10 -8.31 10.60
N ASN A 106 -14.81 -8.19 11.90
CA ASN A 106 -15.77 -8.27 12.98
C ASN A 106 -16.84 -7.16 12.92
N LYS A 107 -16.49 -5.92 12.54
CA LYS A 107 -17.45 -4.83 12.33
C LYS A 107 -18.37 -5.07 11.14
N LEU A 108 -17.86 -5.67 10.06
CA LEU A 108 -18.69 -6.05 8.90
C LEU A 108 -19.64 -7.20 9.23
N ILE A 109 -19.18 -8.21 9.97
CA ILE A 109 -20.04 -9.28 10.50
C ILE A 109 -21.12 -8.70 11.42
N TYR A 110 -20.74 -7.78 12.31
CA TYR A 110 -21.67 -7.12 13.23
C TYR A 110 -22.75 -6.31 12.48
N LEU A 111 -22.36 -5.54 11.47
CA LEU A 111 -23.28 -4.78 10.61
C LEU A 111 -24.23 -5.70 9.84
N LYS A 112 -23.72 -6.80 9.27
CA LYS A 112 -24.56 -7.83 8.63
C LYS A 112 -25.57 -8.41 9.61
N GLY A 113 -25.15 -8.77 10.83
CA GLY A 113 -26.03 -9.29 11.87
C GLY A 113 -27.16 -8.31 12.25
N LYS A 114 -26.87 -7.00 12.34
CA LYS A 114 -27.91 -5.97 12.54
C LYS A 114 -28.88 -5.88 11.37
N ILE A 115 -28.39 -5.93 10.14
CA ILE A 115 -29.24 -5.89 8.94
C ILE A 115 -30.16 -7.12 8.90
N ASP A 116 -29.62 -8.30 9.17
CA ASP A 116 -30.38 -9.56 9.17
C ASP A 116 -31.47 -9.55 10.26
N TYR A 117 -31.16 -9.01 11.45
CA TYR A 117 -32.14 -8.83 12.54
C TYR A 117 -33.29 -7.90 12.15
N LEU A 118 -32.96 -6.73 11.56
CA LEU A 118 -33.98 -5.77 11.14
C LEU A 118 -34.89 -6.31 10.02
N LYS A 119 -34.32 -7.08 9.08
CA LYS A 119 -35.11 -7.78 8.06
C LYS A 119 -36.07 -8.78 8.69
N HIS A 120 -35.59 -9.56 9.65
CA HIS A 120 -36.42 -10.52 10.35
C HIS A 120 -37.55 -9.86 11.15
N GLN A 121 -37.27 -8.74 11.82
CA GLN A 121 -38.33 -7.97 12.49
C GLN A 121 -39.37 -7.44 11.50
N ALA A 122 -38.94 -6.88 10.37
CA ALA A 122 -39.86 -6.40 9.34
C ALA A 122 -40.71 -7.54 8.75
N GLU A 123 -40.14 -8.73 8.58
CA GLU A 123 -40.88 -9.94 8.16
C GLU A 123 -41.90 -10.42 9.20
N ILE A 124 -41.59 -10.29 10.50
CA ILE A 124 -42.51 -10.61 11.60
C ILE A 124 -43.64 -9.59 11.67
N GLU A 125 -43.35 -8.30 11.54
CA GLU A 125 -44.34 -7.23 11.51
C GLU A 125 -45.29 -7.41 10.30
N HIS A 126 -44.76 -7.72 9.12
CA HIS A 126 -45.60 -8.01 7.94
C HIS A 126 -46.45 -9.28 8.03
N LYS A 127 -46.07 -10.27 8.84
CA LYS A 127 -46.90 -11.46 9.09
C LYS A 127 -48.02 -11.20 10.09
N ASN A 128 -47.82 -10.29 11.05
CA ASN A 128 -48.83 -9.96 12.06
C ASN A 128 -49.93 -9.02 11.55
N ASP A 129 -49.76 -8.39 10.38
CA ASP A 129 -50.79 -7.60 9.70
C ASP A 129 -51.74 -8.46 8.84
N VAL A 130 -51.49 -9.77 8.70
CA VAL A 130 -52.30 -10.70 7.89
C VAL A 130 -52.76 -11.89 8.72
N GLU A 131 -53.53 -11.64 9.79
CA GLU A 131 -54.67 -12.49 10.21
C GLU A 131 -55.37 -11.89 11.43
N PRO A 132 -56.69 -11.67 11.33
CA PRO A 132 -57.56 -12.19 12.37
C PRO A 132 -58.52 -13.22 11.76
N GLU A 133 -58.39 -14.42 12.30
CA GLU A 133 -59.31 -15.55 12.37
C GLU A 133 -60.71 -15.28 11.79
N ALA A 134 -60.98 -15.85 10.61
CA ALA A 134 -62.33 -16.20 10.22
C ALA A 134 -62.69 -17.53 10.90
N GLU A 135 -63.06 -17.47 12.18
CA GLU A 135 -63.70 -18.59 12.86
C GLU A 135 -64.92 -18.13 13.67
N PHE A 136 -66.06 -18.72 13.27
CA PHE A 136 -67.37 -18.84 13.93
C PHE A 136 -68.27 -17.60 14.06
N MET A 137 -69.35 -17.59 13.25
CA MET A 137 -70.72 -17.53 13.77
C MET A 137 -71.64 -18.40 12.89
N GLU A 138 -72.60 -19.04 13.59
CA GLU A 138 -73.53 -20.13 13.22
C GLU A 138 -74.24 -20.06 11.85
#